data_AF-A0A1L9C1L8-F1
#
_entry.id   AF-A0A1L9C1L8-F1
#
_cell.length_a   1.000
_cell.length_b   1.000
_cell.length_c   1.000
_cell.angle_alpha   90.00
_cell.angle_beta   90.00
_cell.angle_gamma   90.00
#
_symmetry.space_group_name_H-M   'P 1'
#
loop_
_entity.id
_entity.type
_entity.pdbx_description
1 polymer ?
#
loop_
_entity_poly.entity_id
_entity_poly.type
_entity_poly.pdbx_seq_one_letter_code
_entity_poly.pdbx_strand_id
1 'polypeptide(L)'
;MGFIANTDIEKAKQLIPTDMGMQLGDTIDYHADTIVLLGGLAMPKIGVEPEELKTTLESIYEGSQKKLLIGICFQSIFEKQGWNDALDFDYIIDSDMSVSLKKT
;
A
#
# COMPACT_ATOMS: atom_id res chain seq x y z
N MET A 1 -4.65 -1.40 -13.08
CA MET A 1 -4.07 -1.35 -11.72
C MET A 1 -2.88 -0.43 -11.76
N GLY A 2 -2.77 0.47 -10.79
CA GLY A 2 -1.64 1.40 -10.65
C GLY A 2 -0.70 0.98 -9.52
N PHE A 3 0.55 1.42 -9.60
CA PHE A 3 1.54 1.34 -8.54
C PHE A 3 2.07 2.74 -8.24
N ILE A 4 2.01 3.11 -6.96
CA ILE A 4 2.57 4.35 -6.43
C ILE A 4 3.73 3.95 -5.53
N ALA A 5 4.93 4.43 -5.84
CA ALA A 5 6.10 4.16 -5.03
C ALA A 5 6.13 5.13 -3.85
N ASN A 6 6.15 4.58 -2.63
CA ASN A 6 6.06 5.36 -1.40
C ASN A 6 4.79 6.25 -1.39
N THR A 7 4.95 7.56 -1.32
CA THR A 7 3.88 8.58 -1.38
C THR A 7 3.96 9.44 -2.65
N ASP A 8 4.77 9.04 -3.64
CA ASP A 8 5.05 9.82 -4.86
C ASP A 8 3.99 9.58 -5.95
N ILE A 9 2.82 10.19 -5.77
CA ILE A 9 1.62 10.01 -6.62
C ILE A 9 1.86 10.45 -8.08
N GLU A 10 2.71 11.46 -8.30
CA GLU A 10 3.04 11.98 -9.64
C GLU A 10 3.82 10.97 -10.49
N LYS A 11 4.44 9.98 -9.84
CA LYS A 11 5.15 8.88 -10.50
C LYS A 11 4.32 7.60 -10.57
N ALA A 12 3.00 7.68 -10.41
CA ALA A 12 2.11 6.54 -10.55
C ALA A 12 2.34 5.83 -11.90
N LYS A 13 2.57 4.52 -11.83
CA LYS A 13 2.82 3.67 -13.01
C LYS A 13 1.74 2.62 -13.17
N GLN A 14 1.43 2.27 -14.40
CA GLN A 14 0.59 1.11 -14.68
C GLN A 14 1.29 -0.18 -14.25
N LEU A 15 0.54 -1.12 -13.67
CA LEU A 15 0.97 -2.51 -13.53
C LEU A 15 0.40 -3.35 -14.68
N ILE A 16 1.27 -3.89 -15.53
CA ILE A 16 0.92 -4.68 -16.71
C ILE A 16 1.37 -6.14 -16.56
N PRO A 17 0.53 -7.12 -16.91
CA PRO A 17 0.95 -8.53 -16.99
C PRO A 17 1.75 -8.76 -18.28
N THR A 18 2.90 -9.40 -18.15
CA THR A 18 3.73 -9.88 -19.25
C THR A 18 4.03 -11.36 -19.09
N ASP A 19 4.70 -11.95 -20.07
CA ASP A 19 5.24 -13.31 -20.01
C ASP A 19 6.26 -13.51 -18.88
N MET A 20 6.85 -12.42 -18.37
CA MET A 20 7.80 -12.39 -17.27
C MET A 20 7.15 -12.03 -15.91
N GLY A 21 5.83 -11.93 -15.84
CA GLY A 21 5.09 -11.55 -14.63
C GLY A 21 4.55 -10.11 -14.67
N MET A 22 4.32 -9.49 -13.50
CA MET A 22 3.84 -8.12 -13.42
C MET A 22 5.01 -7.12 -13.59
N GLN A 23 4.85 -6.14 -14.48
CA GLN A 23 5.85 -5.09 -14.73
C GLN A 23 5.24 -3.69 -14.69
N LEU A 24 6.10 -2.67 -14.58
CA LEU A 24 5.71 -1.26 -14.66
C LEU A 24 5.60 -0.83 -16.13
N GLY A 25 4.48 -0.22 -16.48
CA GLY A 25 4.23 0.40 -17.79
C GLY A 25 4.38 1.93 -17.75
N ASP A 26 3.50 2.60 -18.49
CA ASP A 26 3.49 4.05 -18.61
C ASP A 26 3.05 4.76 -17.32
N THR A 27 3.29 6.07 -17.27
CA THR A 27 2.70 6.93 -16.24
C THR A 27 1.19 6.99 -16.43
N ILE A 28 0.45 6.89 -15.34
CA ILE A 28 -1.01 6.93 -15.34
C ILE A 28 -1.53 8.02 -14.42
N ASP A 29 -2.81 8.34 -14.59
CA ASP A 29 -3.56 9.08 -13.58
C ASP A 29 -3.61 8.28 -12.27
N TYR A 30 -3.32 8.94 -11.14
CA TYR A 30 -3.22 8.29 -9.83
C TYR A 30 -4.57 8.14 -9.14
N HIS A 31 -5.63 8.82 -9.62
CA HIS A 31 -6.94 8.78 -8.98
C HIS A 31 -7.55 7.37 -8.99
N ALA A 32 -8.09 6.95 -7.84
CA ALA A 32 -8.67 5.63 -7.66
C ALA A 32 -9.80 5.64 -6.61
N ASP A 33 -10.72 4.68 -6.71
CA ASP A 33 -11.76 4.45 -5.70
C ASP A 33 -11.33 3.46 -4.61
N THR A 34 -10.26 2.69 -4.88
CA THR A 34 -9.76 1.62 -4.03
C THR A 34 -8.24 1.73 -3.92
N ILE A 35 -7.72 1.75 -2.69
CA ILE A 35 -6.28 1.80 -2.42
C ILE A 35 -5.87 0.56 -1.63
N VAL A 36 -4.81 -0.10 -2.12
CA VAL A 36 -4.14 -1.18 -1.40
C VAL A 36 -2.84 -0.65 -0.82
N LEU A 37 -2.83 -0.49 0.51
CA LEU A 37 -1.67 -0.02 1.24
C LEU A 37 -0.80 -1.21 1.68
N LEU A 38 0.45 -1.22 1.23
CA LEU A 38 1.40 -2.28 1.56
C LEU A 38 2.15 -1.95 2.86
N GLY A 39 2.21 -2.91 3.79
CA GLY A 39 2.75 -2.75 5.15
C GLY A 39 4.22 -2.33 5.24
N GLY A 40 4.96 -2.38 4.14
CA GLY A 40 6.33 -1.83 4.07
C GLY A 40 6.39 -0.35 4.45
N LEU A 41 5.35 0.42 4.11
CA LEU A 41 5.27 1.86 4.43
C LEU A 41 5.24 2.14 5.94
N ALA A 42 4.66 1.23 6.72
CA ALA A 42 4.58 1.36 8.17
C ALA A 42 5.91 1.05 8.88
N MET A 43 6.92 0.54 8.17
CA MET A 43 8.20 0.22 8.81
C MET A 43 8.94 1.52 9.20
N PRO A 44 9.39 1.67 10.46
CA PRO A 44 10.04 2.91 10.94
C PRO A 44 11.19 3.43 10.07
N LYS A 45 11.94 2.53 9.43
CA LYS A 45 13.06 2.86 8.54
C LYS A 45 12.67 3.60 7.27
N ILE A 46 11.41 3.52 6.84
CA ILE A 46 10.91 4.19 5.63
C ILE A 46 10.59 5.66 5.92
N GLY A 47 10.23 6.00 7.16
CA GLY A 47 10.06 7.37 7.61
C GLY A 47 8.80 8.07 7.08
N VAL A 48 7.76 7.30 6.71
CA VAL A 48 6.45 7.86 6.33
C VAL A 48 5.59 7.95 7.57
N GLU A 49 5.05 9.14 7.83
CA GLU A 49 4.13 9.38 8.94
C GLU A 49 2.68 9.10 8.51
N PRO A 50 1.83 8.50 9.37
CA PRO A 50 0.43 8.20 9.04
C PRO A 50 -0.38 9.43 8.58
N GLU A 51 -0.13 10.59 9.17
CA GLU A 51 -0.82 11.85 8.84
C GLU A 51 -0.47 12.35 7.44
N GLU A 52 0.81 12.24 7.04
CA GLU A 52 1.24 12.57 5.67
C GLU A 52 0.55 11.64 4.67
N LEU A 53 0.55 10.33 4.97
CA LEU A 53 -0.10 9.34 4.14
C LEU A 53 -1.60 9.60 4.00
N LYS A 54 -2.30 9.99 5.08
CA LYS A 54 -3.73 10.31 5.04
C LYS A 54 -4.04 11.39 4.01
N THR A 55 -3.21 12.44 3.95
CA THR A 55 -3.31 13.50 2.94
C THR A 55 -3.13 12.94 1.53
N THR A 56 -2.13 12.07 1.32
CA THR A 56 -1.91 11.40 0.04
C THR A 56 -3.09 10.53 -0.38
N LEU A 57 -3.68 9.77 0.54
CA LEU A 57 -4.85 8.94 0.28
C LEU A 57 -6.05 9.80 -0.14
N GLU A 58 -6.27 10.94 0.52
CA GLU A 58 -7.34 11.87 0.15
C GLU A 58 -7.20 12.41 -1.27
N SER A 59 -5.98 12.76 -1.71
CA SER A 59 -5.71 13.16 -3.09
C SER A 59 -6.01 12.04 -4.08
N ILE A 60 -5.61 10.80 -3.76
CA ILE A 60 -5.90 9.65 -4.63
C ILE A 60 -7.41 9.41 -4.78
N TYR A 61 -8.18 9.64 -3.71
CA TYR A 61 -9.63 9.50 -3.73
C TYR A 61 -10.39 10.69 -4.36
N GLU A 62 -9.70 11.73 -4.82
CA GLU A 62 -10.35 12.91 -5.39
C GLU A 62 -11.24 12.51 -6.59
N GLY A 63 -12.48 13.02 -6.60
CA GLY A 63 -13.48 12.66 -7.60
C GLY A 63 -14.17 11.30 -7.41
N SER A 64 -13.73 10.47 -6.47
CA SER A 64 -14.38 9.17 -6.20
C SER A 64 -15.60 9.30 -5.29
N GLN A 65 -16.67 8.56 -5.61
CA GLN A 65 -17.88 8.43 -4.77
C GLN A 65 -17.76 7.35 -3.69
N LYS A 66 -16.73 6.49 -3.79
CA LYS A 66 -16.46 5.40 -2.84
C LYS A 66 -14.98 5.41 -2.49
N LYS A 67 -14.68 5.20 -1.21
CA LYS A 67 -13.31 5.13 -0.71
C LYS A 67 -13.18 3.77 -0.04
N LEU A 68 -12.30 2.93 -0.57
CA LEU A 68 -12.03 1.61 -0.03
C LEU A 68 -10.54 1.48 0.26
N LEU A 69 -10.17 1.45 1.54
CA LEU A 69 -8.79 1.30 2.00
C LEU A 69 -8.54 -0.12 2.49
N ILE A 70 -7.66 -0.84 1.78
CA ILE A 70 -7.27 -2.21 2.14
C ILE A 70 -5.80 -2.20 2.55
N GLY A 71 -5.50 -2.65 3.77
CA GLY A 71 -4.15 -2.90 4.23
C GLY A 71 -3.71 -4.32 3.90
N ILE A 72 -2.53 -4.51 3.31
CA ILE A 72 -1.89 -5.82 3.17
C ILE A 72 -0.54 -5.79 3.86
N CYS A 73 -0.34 -6.65 4.85
CA CYS A 73 0.88 -6.65 5.62
C CYS A 73 1.30 -8.02 6.14
N PHE A 74 2.44 -8.04 6.82
CA PHE A 74 2.97 -9.21 7.50
C PHE A 74 3.27 -8.88 8.96
N GLN A 75 3.12 -9.87 9.82
CA GLN A 75 3.46 -9.81 11.25
C GLN A 75 2.82 -8.61 11.97
N SER A 76 1.58 -8.25 11.62
CA SER A 76 0.78 -7.24 12.34
C SER A 76 1.48 -5.87 12.40
N ILE A 77 2.20 -5.49 11.33
CA ILE A 77 3.00 -4.25 11.34
C ILE A 77 2.13 -3.00 11.50
N PHE A 78 0.91 -3.00 10.95
CA PHE A 78 0.01 -1.85 11.08
C PHE A 78 -0.43 -1.67 12.53
N GLU A 79 -0.83 -2.74 13.24
CA GLU A 79 -1.17 -2.63 14.66
C GLU A 79 0.06 -2.29 15.52
N LYS A 80 1.21 -2.92 15.27
CA LYS A 80 2.44 -2.68 16.03
C LYS A 80 2.94 -1.24 15.93
N GLN A 81 2.61 -0.54 14.85
CA GLN A 81 2.99 0.84 14.61
C GLN A 81 1.85 1.83 14.87
N GLY A 82 0.67 1.36 15.29
CA GLY A 82 -0.50 2.20 15.58
C GLY A 82 -1.18 2.78 14.33
N TRP A 83 -0.94 2.22 13.15
CA TRP A 83 -1.52 2.73 11.90
C TRP A 83 -3.01 2.41 11.78
N ASN A 84 -3.47 1.34 12.41
CA ASN A 84 -4.88 0.95 12.48
C ASN A 84 -5.73 1.97 13.26
N ASP A 85 -5.12 2.76 14.14
CA ASP A 85 -5.80 3.80 14.91
C ASP A 85 -5.78 5.16 14.18
N ALA A 86 -4.79 5.37 13.30
CA ALA A 86 -4.61 6.62 12.56
C ALA A 86 -5.29 6.61 11.18
N LEU A 87 -5.39 5.44 10.55
CA LEU A 87 -5.96 5.24 9.22
C LEU A 87 -7.22 4.39 9.30
N ASP A 88 -8.27 4.84 8.61
CA ASP A 88 -9.57 4.18 8.55
C ASP A 88 -9.55 3.02 7.55
N PHE A 89 -8.86 1.92 7.87
CA PHE A 89 -8.88 0.71 7.04
C PHE A 89 -10.26 0.05 7.05
N ASP A 90 -10.82 -0.23 5.87
CA ASP A 90 -12.02 -1.05 5.75
C ASP A 90 -11.69 -2.54 5.98
N TYR A 91 -10.52 -2.97 5.49
CA TYR A 91 -10.04 -4.34 5.62
C TYR A 91 -8.53 -4.37 5.81
N ILE A 92 -8.05 -5.29 6.65
CA ILE A 92 -6.63 -5.64 6.77
C ILE A 92 -6.45 -7.12 6.48
N ILE A 93 -5.55 -7.43 5.56
CA ILE A 93 -5.06 -8.78 5.28
C ILE A 93 -3.66 -8.87 5.88
N ASP A 94 -3.57 -9.41 7.09
CA ASP A 94 -2.30 -9.69 7.78
C ASP A 94 -1.91 -11.16 7.61
N SER A 95 -0.63 -11.40 7.34
CA SER A 95 -0.07 -12.74 7.17
C SER A 95 1.10 -12.97 8.12
N ASP A 96 1.07 -14.07 8.86
CA ASP A 96 2.21 -14.50 9.67
C ASP A 96 3.14 -15.42 8.87
N MET A 97 4.45 -15.21 9.04
CA MET A 97 5.49 -15.99 8.35
C MET A 97 6.47 -16.56 9.37
N SER A 98 6.49 -17.89 9.48
CA SER A 98 7.49 -18.63 10.25
C SER A 98 8.56 -19.24 9.34
N VAL A 99 9.83 -19.16 9.74
CA VAL A 99 10.97 -19.70 8.98
C VAL A 99 11.70 -20.75 9.80
N SER A 100 12.06 -21.87 9.17
CA SER A 100 12.95 -22.88 9.75
C SER A 100 14.07 -23.25 8.77
N LEU A 101 15.29 -23.34 9.27
CA LEU A 101 16.44 -23.79 8.48
C LEU A 101 16.46 -25.31 8.45
N LYS A 102 16.46 -25.90 7.26
CA LYS A 102 16.68 -27.34 7.07
C LYS A 102 18.05 -27.57 6.45
N LYS A 103 18.86 -28.42 7.07
CA LYS A 103 20.13 -28.89 6.51
C LYS A 103 19.84 -30.18 5.74
N THR A 104 20.17 -30.19 4.45
CA THR A 104 20.20 -31.40 3.60
C THR A 104 21.49 -32.17 3.78
#